data_AF-A0AAV5TGQ3-F1
#
_entry.id   AF-A0AAV5TGQ3-F1
#
_cell.length_a   1.000
_cell.length_b   1.000
_cell.length_c   1.000
_cell.angle_alpha   90.00
_cell.angle_beta   90.00
_cell.angle_gamma   90.00
#
_symmetry.space_group_name_H-M   'P 1'
#
loop_
_entity.id
_entity.type
_entity.pdbx_description
1 polymer ?
#
loop_
_entity_poly.entity_id
_entity_poly.type
_entity_poly.pdbx_seq_one_letter_code
_entity_poly.pdbx_strand_id
1 'polypeptide(L)'
;CAQPVLWRVKTAYEKLCFGRMTGELFARKDPPSPMEIHSKNYPVYPATFATMNHANRVLMTCFLEFGASSFPEFALLSQEEQWSMAKKFFYTFRMLDNSYRARTYFSEVPNRVFGAYTLYISEDTVENFFDDFTDERGNVEEAKKMMAKVCETRPRKGRAILEKMNPNEQEFLALITLLFWATREAPIREEVTQLGERYRQEIMKELHIFYREQQKVEDYAARLGELLMFLSVFD
;
A
#
# COMPACT_ATOMS: atom_id res chain seq x y z
N CYS A 1 11.41 25.83 -10.90
CA CYS A 1 11.39 25.16 -9.58
C CYS A 1 11.03 23.70 -9.77
N ALA A 2 11.79 22.78 -9.19
CA ALA A 2 11.38 21.37 -9.11
C ALA A 2 10.11 21.28 -8.23
N GLN A 3 9.16 20.42 -8.60
CA GLN A 3 7.96 20.19 -7.79
C GLN A 3 8.34 19.48 -6.48
N PRO A 4 7.65 19.74 -5.35
CA PRO A 4 7.89 19.01 -4.10
C PRO A 4 7.70 17.49 -4.25
N VAL A 5 8.44 16.71 -3.46
CA VAL A 5 8.40 15.23 -3.47
C VAL A 5 7.00 14.75 -3.12
N LEU A 6 6.39 15.25 -2.04
CA LEU A 6 5.06 14.79 -1.61
C LEU A 6 3.98 15.09 -2.66
N TRP A 7 4.14 16.15 -3.45
CA TRP A 7 3.23 16.45 -4.55
C TRP A 7 3.34 15.41 -5.69
N ARG A 8 4.58 15.03 -6.06
CA ARG A 8 4.79 13.99 -7.09
C ARG A 8 4.27 12.65 -6.60
N VAL A 9 4.57 12.29 -5.36
CA VAL A 9 4.12 11.06 -4.70
C VAL A 9 2.59 11.02 -4.62
N LYS A 10 1.93 12.13 -4.27
CA LYS A 10 0.47 12.23 -4.29
C LYS A 10 -0.10 11.89 -5.67
N THR A 11 0.40 12.57 -6.69
CA THR A 11 -0.06 12.38 -8.08
C THR A 11 0.18 10.95 -8.56
N ALA A 12 1.33 10.37 -8.23
CA ALA A 12 1.66 8.99 -8.56
C ALA A 12 0.79 7.98 -7.80
N TYR A 13 0.51 8.23 -6.51
CA TYR A 13 -0.35 7.40 -5.68
C TYR A 13 -1.80 7.40 -6.21
N GLU A 14 -2.34 8.55 -6.59
CA GLU A 14 -3.67 8.66 -7.21
C GLU A 14 -3.75 7.85 -8.52
N LYS A 15 -2.72 7.93 -9.36
CA LYS A 15 -2.60 7.10 -10.58
C LYS A 15 -2.51 5.60 -10.25
N LEU A 16 -1.72 5.23 -9.25
CA LEU A 16 -1.61 3.84 -8.79
C LEU A 16 -2.97 3.31 -8.29
N CYS A 17 -3.70 4.10 -7.50
CA CYS A 17 -5.04 3.77 -7.04
C CYS A 17 -6.00 3.55 -8.22
N PHE A 18 -6.02 4.49 -9.17
CA PHE A 18 -6.88 4.38 -10.35
C PHE A 18 -6.54 3.18 -11.24
N GLY A 19 -5.25 2.94 -11.49
CA GLY A 19 -4.77 1.79 -12.26
C GLY A 19 -5.15 0.46 -11.63
N ARG A 20 -5.04 0.33 -10.31
CA ARG A 20 -5.50 -0.84 -9.59
C ARG A 20 -7.03 -0.99 -9.64
N MET A 21 -7.77 0.07 -9.35
CA MET A 21 -9.24 0.05 -9.39
C MET A 21 -9.76 -0.46 -10.73
N THR A 22 -9.29 0.14 -11.82
CA THR A 22 -9.70 -0.22 -13.17
C THR A 22 -9.21 -1.62 -13.54
N GLY A 23 -7.93 -1.92 -13.33
CA GLY A 23 -7.34 -3.20 -13.68
C GLY A 23 -7.94 -4.39 -12.93
N GLU A 24 -8.40 -4.19 -11.70
CA GLU A 24 -9.08 -5.22 -10.91
C GLU A 24 -10.58 -5.35 -11.27
N LEU A 25 -11.33 -4.25 -11.42
CA LEU A 25 -12.77 -4.30 -11.72
C LEU A 25 -13.08 -4.80 -13.12
N PHE A 26 -12.31 -4.36 -14.13
CA PHE A 26 -12.54 -4.77 -15.52
C PHE A 26 -12.04 -6.18 -15.83
N ALA A 27 -11.26 -6.78 -14.93
CA ALA A 27 -10.85 -8.18 -15.05
C ALA A 27 -11.88 -9.18 -14.49
N ARG A 28 -12.98 -8.68 -13.91
CA ARG A 28 -14.05 -9.53 -13.39
C ARG A 28 -14.85 -10.15 -14.53
N LYS A 29 -15.42 -11.34 -14.28
CA LYS A 29 -16.34 -12.00 -15.21
C LYS A 29 -17.53 -11.11 -15.55
N ASP A 30 -18.10 -10.49 -14.51
CA ASP A 30 -19.21 -9.54 -14.61
C ASP A 30 -18.73 -8.20 -14.02
N PRO A 31 -18.11 -7.33 -14.84
CA PRO A 31 -17.61 -6.04 -14.37
C PRO A 31 -18.78 -5.08 -14.04
N PRO A 32 -18.64 -4.23 -13.01
CA PRO A 32 -19.67 -3.23 -12.68
C PRO A 32 -19.80 -2.18 -13.78
N SER A 33 -20.93 -1.48 -13.82
CA SER A 33 -21.14 -0.40 -14.79
C SER A 33 -20.10 0.69 -14.59
N PRO A 34 -19.52 1.28 -15.65
CA PRO A 34 -18.62 2.44 -15.51
C PRO A 34 -19.26 3.62 -14.74
N MET A 35 -20.59 3.72 -14.75
CA MET A 35 -21.33 4.75 -14.02
C MET A 35 -21.33 4.53 -12.49
N GLU A 36 -21.01 3.32 -12.03
CA GLU A 36 -20.94 2.93 -10.61
C GLU A 36 -19.51 2.97 -10.06
N ILE A 37 -18.52 3.32 -10.90
CA ILE A 37 -17.11 3.34 -10.53
C ILE A 37 -16.68 4.79 -10.32
N HIS A 38 -16.53 5.19 -9.05
CA HIS A 38 -15.98 6.50 -8.67
C HIS A 38 -14.84 6.30 -7.69
N SER A 39 -13.83 7.19 -7.68
CA SER A 39 -12.64 7.05 -6.83
C SER A 39 -12.94 6.95 -5.32
N LYS A 40 -14.11 7.45 -4.88
CA LYS A 40 -14.58 7.40 -3.49
C LYS A 40 -15.66 6.35 -3.23
N ASN A 41 -16.24 5.78 -4.28
CA ASN A 41 -17.32 4.82 -4.18
C ASN A 41 -17.22 3.82 -5.34
N TYR A 42 -16.79 2.59 -5.03
CA TYR A 42 -16.62 1.51 -5.99
C TYR A 42 -16.95 0.19 -5.30
N PRO A 43 -17.52 -0.80 -6.00
CA PRO A 43 -17.83 -2.07 -5.36
C PRO A 43 -16.55 -2.81 -4.95
N VAL A 44 -16.63 -3.49 -3.79
CA VAL A 44 -15.55 -4.36 -3.29
C VAL A 44 -16.12 -5.77 -3.10
N TYR A 45 -15.39 -6.76 -3.58
CA TYR A 45 -15.84 -8.13 -3.66
C TYR A 45 -15.02 -9.07 -2.75
N PRO A 46 -15.56 -10.23 -2.36
CA PRO A 46 -14.77 -11.28 -1.73
C PRO A 46 -13.56 -11.63 -2.62
N ALA A 47 -12.40 -11.75 -2.00
CA ALA A 47 -11.21 -12.23 -2.66
C ALA A 47 -11.30 -13.75 -2.92
N THR A 48 -10.71 -14.17 -4.03
CA THR A 48 -10.41 -15.57 -4.37
C THR A 48 -8.92 -15.69 -4.71
N PHE A 49 -8.40 -16.91 -4.84
CA PHE A 49 -7.01 -17.15 -5.18
C PHE A 49 -6.66 -16.55 -6.54
N ALA A 50 -7.50 -16.75 -7.57
CA ALA A 50 -7.22 -16.21 -8.90
C ALA A 50 -7.33 -14.68 -8.94
N THR A 51 -8.37 -14.10 -8.32
CA THR A 51 -8.54 -12.63 -8.30
C THR A 51 -7.43 -11.95 -7.52
N MET A 52 -6.97 -12.53 -6.41
CA MET A 52 -5.82 -12.02 -5.66
C MET A 52 -4.53 -12.07 -6.47
N ASN A 53 -4.27 -13.18 -7.18
CA ASN A 53 -3.08 -13.29 -8.02
C ASN A 53 -3.09 -12.27 -9.16
N HIS A 54 -4.23 -12.07 -9.80
CA HIS A 54 -4.40 -11.03 -10.81
C HIS A 54 -4.13 -9.64 -10.23
N ALA A 55 -4.77 -9.30 -9.11
CA ALA A 55 -4.60 -8.01 -8.46
C ALA A 55 -3.15 -7.76 -8.01
N ASN A 56 -2.45 -8.79 -7.53
CA ASN A 56 -1.03 -8.70 -7.18
C ASN A 56 -0.15 -8.35 -8.39
N ARG A 57 -0.44 -8.93 -9.57
CA ARG A 57 0.28 -8.59 -10.81
C ARG A 57 0.03 -7.14 -11.22
N VAL A 58 -1.22 -6.69 -11.17
CA VAL A 58 -1.59 -5.28 -11.44
C VAL A 58 -0.84 -4.35 -10.49
N LEU A 59 -0.83 -4.65 -9.18
CA LEU A 59 -0.12 -3.85 -8.18
C LEU A 59 1.38 -3.76 -8.47
N MET A 60 2.03 -4.88 -8.80
CA MET A 60 3.46 -4.90 -9.14
C MET A 60 3.78 -4.04 -10.38
N THR A 61 2.94 -4.09 -11.42
CA THR A 61 3.09 -3.21 -12.58
C THR A 61 2.93 -1.74 -12.18
N CYS A 62 1.93 -1.41 -11.36
CA CYS A 62 1.72 -0.05 -10.88
C CYS A 62 2.87 0.46 -9.99
N PHE A 63 3.60 -0.39 -9.28
CA PHE A 63 4.73 0.06 -8.46
C PHE A 63 5.92 0.56 -9.27
N LEU A 64 6.21 -0.07 -10.42
CA LEU A 64 7.28 0.39 -11.29
C LEU A 64 6.98 1.79 -11.83
N GLU A 65 5.73 2.00 -12.28
CA GLU A 65 5.26 3.31 -12.73
C GLU A 65 5.19 4.34 -11.59
N PHE A 66 4.75 3.92 -10.39
CA PHE A 66 4.74 4.76 -9.20
C PHE A 66 6.14 5.25 -8.84
N GLY A 67 7.14 4.35 -8.86
CA GLY A 67 8.54 4.68 -8.61
C GLY A 67 9.07 5.69 -9.61
N ALA A 68 8.86 5.45 -10.90
CA ALA A 68 9.32 6.34 -11.98
C ALA A 68 8.63 7.73 -11.94
N SER A 69 7.33 7.77 -11.64
CA SER A 69 6.55 9.01 -11.53
C SER A 69 6.87 9.82 -10.27
N SER A 70 7.21 9.15 -9.16
CA SER A 70 7.50 9.81 -7.88
C SER A 70 8.96 10.27 -7.79
N PHE A 71 9.88 9.46 -8.31
CA PHE A 71 11.32 9.58 -8.13
C PHE A 71 12.03 9.46 -9.48
N PRO A 72 12.36 10.58 -10.16
CA PRO A 72 12.95 10.54 -11.50
C PRO A 72 14.21 9.65 -11.62
N GLU A 73 15.03 9.59 -10.58
CA GLU A 73 16.25 8.77 -10.54
C GLU A 73 15.96 7.27 -10.46
N PHE A 74 14.76 6.86 -10.00
CA PHE A 74 14.36 5.46 -10.01
C PHE A 74 14.33 4.89 -11.44
N ALA A 75 13.91 5.69 -12.42
CA ALA A 75 13.87 5.29 -13.82
C ALA A 75 15.27 5.05 -14.42
N LEU A 76 16.33 5.55 -13.77
CA LEU A 76 17.73 5.36 -14.18
C LEU A 76 18.37 4.11 -13.57
N LEU A 77 17.70 3.45 -12.62
CA LEU A 77 18.18 2.20 -12.04
C LEU A 77 18.06 1.05 -13.04
N SER A 78 18.85 -0.01 -12.83
CA SER A 78 18.70 -1.24 -13.62
C SER A 78 17.33 -1.89 -13.37
N GLN A 79 16.84 -2.67 -14.35
CA GLN A 79 15.56 -3.39 -14.20
C GLN A 79 15.56 -4.32 -12.98
N GLU A 80 16.71 -4.93 -12.66
CA GLU A 80 16.86 -5.79 -11.50
C GLU A 80 16.71 -5.01 -10.18
N GLU A 81 17.32 -3.82 -10.08
CA GLU A 81 17.18 -2.94 -8.92
C GLU A 81 15.74 -2.45 -8.77
N GLN A 82 15.12 -1.98 -9.87
CA GLN A 82 13.73 -1.54 -9.86
C GLN A 82 12.79 -2.67 -9.40
N TRP A 83 13.00 -3.88 -9.90
CA TRP A 83 12.21 -5.05 -9.52
C TRP A 83 12.45 -5.47 -8.06
N SER A 84 13.70 -5.43 -7.59
CA SER A 84 14.06 -5.75 -6.21
C SER A 84 13.37 -4.79 -5.23
N MET A 85 13.44 -3.48 -5.52
CA MET A 85 12.77 -2.45 -4.73
C MET A 85 11.25 -2.61 -4.74
N ALA A 86 10.63 -2.82 -5.90
CA ALA A 86 9.18 -3.01 -6.01
C ALA A 86 8.69 -4.24 -5.22
N LYS A 87 9.44 -5.35 -5.25
CA LYS A 87 9.11 -6.56 -4.47
C LYS A 87 9.17 -6.32 -2.96
N LYS A 88 10.19 -5.58 -2.48
CA LYS A 88 10.27 -5.26 -1.05
C LYS A 88 9.12 -4.34 -0.65
N PHE A 89 8.91 -3.28 -1.43
CA PHE A 89 7.86 -2.30 -1.21
C PHE A 89 6.46 -2.93 -1.21
N PHE A 90 6.24 -4.01 -1.96
CA PHE A 90 4.95 -4.69 -2.05
C PHE A 90 4.33 -5.05 -0.70
N TYR A 91 5.10 -5.66 0.20
CA TYR A 91 4.57 -6.12 1.48
C TYR A 91 4.28 -4.95 2.42
N THR A 92 5.22 -4.00 2.51
CA THR A 92 5.15 -2.85 3.42
C THR A 92 4.04 -1.88 2.98
N PHE A 93 3.99 -1.56 1.67
CA PHE A 93 2.92 -0.77 1.07
C PHE A 93 1.56 -1.40 1.30
N ARG A 94 1.41 -2.71 1.03
CA ARG A 94 0.11 -3.37 1.16
C ARG A 94 -0.40 -3.31 2.59
N MET A 95 0.47 -3.50 3.58
CA MET A 95 0.06 -3.42 4.97
C MET A 95 -0.40 -2.02 5.37
N LEU A 96 0.34 -0.97 4.94
CA LEU A 96 -0.01 0.42 5.23
C LEU A 96 -1.27 0.88 4.45
N ASP A 97 -1.28 0.73 3.13
CA ASP A 97 -2.36 1.15 2.22
C ASP A 97 -3.69 0.48 2.56
N ASN A 98 -3.68 -0.84 2.72
CA ASN A 98 -4.91 -1.58 3.02
C ASN A 98 -5.48 -1.19 4.39
N SER A 99 -4.62 -0.97 5.39
CA SER A 99 -5.06 -0.55 6.73
C SER A 99 -5.60 0.88 6.71
N TYR A 100 -4.92 1.80 6.03
CA TYR A 100 -5.34 3.20 5.88
C TYR A 100 -6.72 3.29 5.22
N ARG A 101 -6.92 2.56 4.12
CA ARG A 101 -8.19 2.55 3.36
C ARG A 101 -9.30 1.82 4.12
N ALA A 102 -8.99 0.69 4.77
CA ALA A 102 -9.98 -0.10 5.50
C ALA A 102 -10.62 0.67 6.67
N ARG A 103 -9.87 1.58 7.32
CA ARG A 103 -10.40 2.43 8.39
C ARG A 103 -11.61 3.24 7.95
N THR A 104 -11.59 3.75 6.72
CA THR A 104 -12.70 4.54 6.16
C THR A 104 -13.73 3.64 5.49
N TYR A 105 -13.29 2.69 4.66
CA TYR A 105 -14.19 1.92 3.80
C TYR A 105 -14.96 0.82 4.55
N PHE A 106 -14.35 0.23 5.58
CA PHE A 106 -14.96 -0.83 6.39
C PHE A 106 -15.12 -0.39 7.84
N SER A 107 -15.43 0.89 8.08
CA SER A 107 -15.66 1.44 9.42
C SER A 107 -16.75 0.67 10.16
N GLU A 108 -17.80 0.25 9.45
CA GLU A 108 -18.95 -0.50 10.00
C GLU A 108 -18.72 -2.02 10.05
N VAL A 109 -17.67 -2.54 9.40
CA VAL A 109 -17.44 -3.98 9.25
C VAL A 109 -15.98 -4.32 9.63
N PRO A 110 -15.65 -4.35 10.92
CA PRO A 110 -14.26 -4.37 11.40
C PRO A 110 -13.50 -5.68 11.17
N ASN A 111 -14.20 -6.76 10.83
CA ASN A 111 -13.60 -8.04 10.44
C ASN A 111 -13.16 -8.09 8.97
N ARG A 112 -13.42 -7.03 8.18
CA ARG A 112 -12.95 -6.93 6.79
C ARG A 112 -11.69 -6.10 6.66
N VAL A 113 -10.78 -6.60 5.83
CA VAL A 113 -9.63 -5.84 5.31
C VAL A 113 -9.60 -5.93 3.81
N PHE A 114 -8.91 -4.96 3.20
CA PHE A 114 -8.55 -5.08 1.81
C PHE A 114 -7.56 -6.23 1.61
N GLY A 115 -7.89 -7.16 0.72
CA GLY A 115 -6.96 -8.07 0.09
C GLY A 115 -6.25 -7.38 -1.07
N ALA A 116 -6.98 -6.62 -1.88
CA ALA A 116 -6.43 -5.81 -2.97
C ALA A 116 -7.15 -4.45 -3.05
N TYR A 117 -7.09 -3.73 -4.17
CA TYR A 117 -7.79 -2.44 -4.25
C TYR A 117 -9.31 -2.61 -4.18
N THR A 118 -9.85 -3.64 -4.81
CA THR A 118 -11.30 -3.90 -4.93
C THR A 118 -11.71 -5.26 -4.39
N LEU A 119 -10.82 -5.89 -3.62
CA LEU A 119 -11.05 -7.19 -2.99
C LEU A 119 -10.93 -7.06 -1.48
N TYR A 120 -11.85 -7.70 -0.75
CA TYR A 120 -11.76 -7.84 0.70
C TYR A 120 -11.49 -9.28 1.10
N ILE A 121 -10.87 -9.42 2.27
CA ILE A 121 -10.65 -10.69 2.96
C ILE A 121 -11.27 -10.55 4.35
N SER A 122 -12.01 -11.57 4.77
CA SER A 122 -12.52 -11.79 6.12
C SER A 122 -12.62 -13.28 6.42
N GLU A 123 -12.97 -13.65 7.64
CA GLU A 123 -13.24 -15.04 8.02
C GLU A 123 -14.27 -15.70 7.07
N ASP A 124 -15.31 -14.96 6.68
CA ASP A 124 -16.35 -15.44 5.76
C ASP A 124 -15.83 -15.76 4.34
N THR A 125 -14.69 -15.21 3.95
CA THR A 125 -14.10 -15.46 2.63
C THR A 125 -13.27 -16.73 2.56
N VAL A 126 -12.82 -17.26 3.71
CA VAL A 126 -11.85 -18.37 3.77
C VAL A 126 -12.39 -19.63 3.09
N GLU A 127 -13.68 -19.93 3.27
CA GLU A 127 -14.28 -21.15 2.76
C GLU A 127 -14.21 -21.21 1.22
N ASN A 128 -14.51 -20.10 0.56
CA ASN A 128 -14.63 -20.05 -0.90
C ASN A 128 -13.39 -19.45 -1.58
N PHE A 129 -12.35 -19.07 -0.81
CA PHE A 129 -11.18 -18.37 -1.36
C PHE A 129 -10.44 -19.22 -2.41
N PHE A 130 -10.39 -20.54 -2.21
CA PHE A 130 -9.63 -21.46 -3.06
C PHE A 130 -10.51 -22.20 -4.08
N ASP A 131 -11.78 -21.82 -4.27
CA ASP A 131 -12.69 -22.49 -5.22
C ASP A 131 -12.20 -22.41 -6.67
N ASP A 132 -11.38 -21.40 -6.99
CA ASP A 132 -10.76 -21.19 -8.30
C ASP A 132 -9.29 -21.64 -8.36
N PHE A 133 -8.81 -22.37 -7.36
CA PHE A 133 -7.48 -22.98 -7.36
C PHE A 133 -7.51 -24.37 -8.00
N THR A 134 -6.73 -24.57 -9.06
CA THR A 134 -6.78 -25.80 -9.88
C THR A 134 -5.51 -26.66 -9.81
N ASP A 135 -4.49 -26.27 -9.02
CA ASP A 135 -3.24 -27.04 -8.94
C ASP A 135 -3.35 -28.12 -7.85
N GLU A 136 -3.51 -29.37 -8.29
CA GLU A 136 -3.70 -30.54 -7.41
C GLU A 136 -2.55 -30.80 -6.42
N ARG A 137 -1.38 -30.16 -6.61
CA ARG A 137 -0.24 -30.28 -5.69
C ARG A 137 -0.42 -29.46 -4.40
N GLY A 138 -1.38 -28.53 -4.38
CA GLY A 138 -1.62 -27.67 -3.21
C GLY A 138 -2.47 -28.34 -2.13
N ASN A 139 -2.11 -28.13 -0.87
CA ASN A 139 -2.94 -28.53 0.27
C ASN A 139 -3.93 -27.41 0.63
N VAL A 140 -5.11 -27.43 0.00
CA VAL A 140 -6.15 -26.40 0.17
C VAL A 140 -6.64 -26.30 1.61
N GLU A 141 -6.87 -27.43 2.28
CA GLU A 141 -7.36 -27.46 3.67
C GLU A 141 -6.37 -26.82 4.65
N GLU A 142 -5.08 -27.10 4.48
CA GLU A 142 -4.05 -26.45 5.30
C GLU A 142 -3.94 -24.96 4.98
N ALA A 143 -4.04 -24.58 3.70
CA ALA A 143 -4.05 -23.18 3.29
C ALA A 143 -5.25 -22.40 3.88
N LYS A 144 -6.44 -22.99 3.90
CA LYS A 144 -7.64 -22.44 4.57
C LYS A 144 -7.40 -22.21 6.05
N LYS A 145 -6.83 -23.20 6.78
CA LYS A 145 -6.51 -23.05 8.22
C LYS A 145 -5.53 -21.91 8.48
N MET A 146 -4.47 -21.81 7.68
CA MET A 146 -3.50 -20.72 7.78
C MET A 146 -4.16 -19.35 7.51
N MET A 147 -5.01 -19.27 6.49
CA MET A 147 -5.73 -18.06 6.12
C MET A 147 -6.72 -17.64 7.22
N ALA A 148 -7.46 -18.58 7.82
CA ALA A 148 -8.40 -18.30 8.92
C ALA A 148 -7.70 -17.61 10.10
N LYS A 149 -6.56 -18.15 10.53
CA LYS A 149 -5.75 -17.57 11.61
C LYS A 149 -5.26 -16.15 11.30
N VAL A 150 -4.95 -15.90 10.02
CA VAL A 150 -4.56 -14.56 9.54
C VAL A 150 -5.75 -13.61 9.56
N CYS A 151 -6.93 -14.05 9.13
CA CYS A 151 -8.15 -13.24 9.10
C CYS A 151 -8.66 -12.88 10.51
N GLU A 152 -8.48 -13.77 11.49
CA GLU A 152 -8.87 -13.52 12.88
C GLU A 152 -8.03 -12.39 13.51
N THR A 153 -6.73 -12.36 13.22
CA THR A 153 -5.76 -11.56 14.00
C THR A 153 -5.24 -10.31 13.31
N ARG A 154 -4.99 -10.36 11.99
CA ARG A 154 -4.32 -9.25 11.28
C ARG A 154 -5.21 -8.01 11.07
N PRO A 155 -6.49 -8.14 10.66
CA PRO A 155 -7.38 -7.00 10.50
C PRO A 155 -7.41 -6.06 11.71
N ARG A 156 -7.60 -6.64 12.89
CA ARG A 156 -7.72 -5.89 14.14
C ARG A 156 -6.41 -5.18 14.50
N LYS A 157 -5.27 -5.86 14.34
CA LYS A 157 -3.94 -5.28 14.62
C LYS A 157 -3.60 -4.12 13.69
N GLY A 158 -3.72 -4.32 12.37
CA GLY A 158 -3.41 -3.28 11.38
C GLY A 158 -4.29 -2.04 11.55
N ARG A 159 -5.59 -2.24 11.80
CA ARG A 159 -6.52 -1.15 12.08
C ARG A 159 -6.20 -0.42 13.38
N ALA A 160 -5.95 -1.13 14.48
CA ALA A 160 -5.62 -0.51 15.77
C ALA A 160 -4.35 0.38 15.68
N ILE A 161 -3.35 -0.05 14.90
CA ILE A 161 -2.14 0.75 14.63
C ILE A 161 -2.51 2.06 13.91
N LEU A 162 -3.32 1.99 12.86
CA LEU A 162 -3.71 3.16 12.06
C LEU A 162 -4.71 4.07 12.78
N GLU A 163 -5.55 3.54 13.66
CA GLU A 163 -6.44 4.32 14.53
C GLU A 163 -5.63 5.09 15.57
N LYS A 164 -4.62 4.44 16.19
CA LYS A 164 -3.71 5.11 17.12
C LYS A 164 -2.83 6.14 16.41
N MET A 165 -2.27 5.80 15.26
CA MET A 165 -1.41 6.71 14.50
C MET A 165 -2.23 7.84 13.89
N ASN A 166 -3.46 7.60 13.45
CA ASN A 166 -4.34 8.55 12.78
C ASN A 166 -3.63 9.48 11.77
N PRO A 167 -2.92 8.95 10.76
CA PRO A 167 -2.20 9.79 9.82
C PRO A 167 -3.18 10.61 8.97
N ASN A 168 -2.85 11.88 8.73
CA ASN A 168 -3.47 12.65 7.64
C ASN A 168 -2.88 12.23 6.27
N GLU A 169 -3.41 12.79 5.18
CA GLU A 169 -2.97 12.46 3.82
C GLU A 169 -1.45 12.73 3.61
N GLN A 170 -0.94 13.87 4.07
CA GLN A 170 0.48 14.23 3.91
C GLN A 170 1.39 13.27 4.68
N GLU A 171 1.03 12.94 5.92
CA GLU A 171 1.75 11.97 6.74
C GLU A 171 1.74 10.57 6.11
N PHE A 172 0.59 10.15 5.57
CA PHE A 172 0.46 8.87 4.87
C PHE A 172 1.35 8.80 3.62
N LEU A 173 1.39 9.85 2.80
CA LEU A 173 2.24 9.92 1.61
C LEU A 173 3.73 9.95 1.99
N ALA A 174 4.09 10.61 3.09
CA ALA A 174 5.44 10.58 3.63
C ALA A 174 5.84 9.16 4.06
N LEU A 175 4.97 8.44 4.78
CA LEU A 175 5.21 7.05 5.18
C LEU A 175 5.39 6.13 3.97
N ILE A 176 4.53 6.25 2.94
CA ILE A 176 4.69 5.52 1.67
C ILE A 176 6.08 5.78 1.05
N THR A 177 6.50 7.04 1.03
CA THR A 177 7.80 7.43 0.46
C THR A 177 8.95 6.82 1.25
N LEU A 178 8.90 6.89 2.58
CA LEU A 178 9.93 6.33 3.45
C LEU A 178 10.00 4.81 3.32
N LEU A 179 8.86 4.11 3.21
CA LEU A 179 8.81 2.66 2.99
C LEU A 179 9.36 2.27 1.62
N PHE A 180 9.13 3.07 0.58
CA PHE A 180 9.68 2.80 -0.75
C PHE A 180 11.22 2.80 -0.75
N TRP A 181 11.81 3.74 -0.01
CA TRP A 181 13.27 3.89 0.15
C TRP A 181 13.84 3.12 1.35
N ALA A 182 13.05 2.30 2.03
CA ALA A 182 13.53 1.47 3.12
C ALA A 182 14.26 0.25 2.53
N THR A 183 15.56 0.37 2.29
CA THR A 183 16.33 -0.62 1.53
C THR A 183 17.19 -1.56 2.37
N ARG A 184 17.00 -1.60 3.69
CA ARG A 184 17.90 -2.19 4.71
C ARG A 184 18.40 -3.64 4.52
N GLU A 185 17.90 -4.37 3.53
CA GLU A 185 18.24 -5.79 3.31
C GLU A 185 18.41 -6.17 1.83
N ALA A 186 18.26 -5.22 0.89
CA ALA A 186 18.40 -5.53 -0.52
C ALA A 186 19.89 -5.45 -0.92
N PRO A 187 20.39 -6.35 -1.80
CA PRO A 187 21.71 -6.24 -2.40
C PRO A 187 21.71 -5.12 -3.44
N ILE A 188 21.49 -3.89 -2.99
CA ILE A 188 21.48 -2.70 -3.83
C ILE A 188 22.80 -1.96 -3.68
N ARG A 189 23.15 -1.23 -4.74
CA ARG A 189 24.36 -0.41 -4.74
C ARG A 189 24.26 0.74 -3.75
N GLU A 190 25.41 1.17 -3.24
CA GLU A 190 25.53 2.27 -2.28
C GLU A 190 24.87 3.56 -2.79
N GLU A 191 24.94 3.82 -4.10
CA GLU A 191 24.32 5.00 -4.71
C GLU A 191 22.78 5.01 -4.56
N VAL A 192 22.15 3.84 -4.55
CA VAL A 192 20.70 3.69 -4.35
C VAL A 192 20.34 3.94 -2.89
N THR A 193 21.17 3.47 -1.96
CA THR A 193 21.04 3.78 -0.53
C THR A 193 21.16 5.28 -0.30
N GLN A 194 22.18 5.93 -0.88
CA GLN A 194 22.35 7.39 -0.79
C GLN A 194 21.18 8.16 -1.40
N LEU A 195 20.58 7.66 -2.49
CA LEU A 195 19.38 8.25 -3.06
C LEU A 195 18.19 8.18 -2.08
N GLY A 196 18.00 7.04 -1.42
CA GLY A 196 16.98 6.89 -0.37
C GLY A 196 17.20 7.81 0.83
N GLU A 197 18.46 7.99 1.26
CA GLU A 197 18.84 8.95 2.30
C GLU A 197 18.46 10.38 1.91
N ARG A 198 18.73 10.79 0.66
CA ARG A 198 18.35 12.12 0.15
C ARG A 198 16.83 12.32 0.18
N TYR A 199 16.07 11.36 -0.35
CA TYR A 199 14.61 11.46 -0.34
C TYR A 199 14.04 11.51 1.07
N ARG A 200 14.60 10.76 2.01
CA ARG A 200 14.21 10.85 3.42
C ARG A 200 14.47 12.22 4.00
N GLN A 201 15.62 12.83 3.74
CA GLN A 201 15.90 14.20 4.19
C GLN A 201 14.93 15.23 3.57
N GLU A 202 14.59 15.08 2.29
CA GLU A 202 13.61 15.95 1.62
C GLU A 202 12.22 15.82 2.24
N ILE A 203 11.76 14.59 2.50
CA ILE A 203 10.47 14.34 3.15
C ILE A 203 10.43 14.93 4.56
N MET A 204 11.51 14.82 5.36
CA MET A 204 11.55 15.45 6.68
C MET A 204 11.44 16.97 6.60
N LYS A 205 12.07 17.59 5.59
CA LYS A 205 11.96 19.04 5.36
C LYS A 205 10.54 19.44 4.94
N GLU A 206 9.90 18.66 4.05
CA GLU A 206 8.53 18.94 3.63
C GLU A 206 7.52 18.75 4.77
N LEU A 207 7.69 17.73 5.61
CA LEU A 207 6.88 17.55 6.82
C LEU A 207 7.09 18.69 7.82
N HIS A 208 8.33 19.15 8.03
CA HIS A 208 8.63 20.32 8.86
C HIS A 208 7.84 21.55 8.39
N ILE A 209 7.90 21.85 7.10
CA ILE A 209 7.16 22.96 6.48
C ILE A 209 5.65 22.76 6.67
N PHE A 210 5.14 21.56 6.41
CA PHE A 210 3.72 21.25 6.59
C PHE A 210 3.24 21.54 8.02
N TYR A 211 3.95 21.07 9.05
CA TYR A 211 3.54 21.31 10.43
C TYR A 211 3.68 22.76 10.85
N ARG A 212 4.83 23.39 10.57
CA ARG A 212 5.12 24.76 11.04
C ARG A 212 4.33 25.81 10.28
N GLU A 213 4.28 25.70 8.96
CA GLU A 213 3.74 26.76 8.11
C GLU A 213 2.26 26.57 7.84
N GLN A 214 1.81 25.33 7.59
CA GLN A 214 0.42 25.06 7.21
C GLN A 214 -0.47 24.74 8.42
N GLN A 215 -0.01 23.85 9.31
CA GLN A 215 -0.78 23.44 10.49
C GLN A 215 -0.56 24.36 11.71
N LYS A 216 0.45 25.24 11.67
CA LYS A 216 0.84 26.13 12.78
C LYS A 216 1.09 25.38 14.10
N VAL A 217 1.60 24.16 14.02
CA VAL A 217 1.96 23.34 15.19
C VAL A 217 3.39 23.70 15.61
N GLU A 218 3.56 24.24 16.81
CA GLU A 218 4.88 24.68 17.27
C GLU A 218 5.79 23.50 17.67
N ASP A 219 5.25 22.54 18.43
CA ASP A 219 5.94 21.33 18.89
C ASP A 219 5.36 20.08 18.20
N TYR A 220 5.78 19.86 16.96
CA TYR A 220 5.41 18.69 16.15
C TYR A 220 6.47 17.57 16.24
N ALA A 221 7.50 17.73 17.06
CA ALA A 221 8.61 16.76 17.16
C ALA A 221 8.11 15.41 17.70
N ALA A 222 7.24 15.43 18.71
CA ALA A 222 6.59 14.23 19.22
C ALA A 222 5.80 13.49 18.12
N ARG A 223 5.04 14.23 17.30
CA ARG A 223 4.26 13.67 16.19
C ARG A 223 5.14 13.03 15.11
N LEU A 224 6.25 13.67 14.75
CA LEU A 224 7.23 13.07 13.84
C LEU A 224 7.86 11.82 14.43
N GLY A 225 8.23 11.84 15.71
CA GLY A 225 8.73 10.67 16.42
C GLY A 225 7.76 9.50 16.38
N GLU A 226 6.47 9.75 16.66
CA GLU A 226 5.41 8.74 16.55
C GLU A 226 5.33 8.15 15.14
N LEU A 227 5.28 8.99 14.09
CA LEU A 227 5.21 8.53 12.70
C LEU A 227 6.39 7.61 12.35
N LEU A 228 7.60 7.95 12.79
CA LEU A 228 8.80 7.16 12.51
C LEU A 228 8.83 5.84 13.31
N MET A 229 8.32 5.84 14.54
CA MET A 229 8.17 4.60 15.32
C MET A 229 7.16 3.65 14.66
N PHE A 230 6.11 4.17 14.04
CA PHE A 230 5.17 3.32 13.32
C PHE A 230 5.74 2.78 12.02
N LEU A 231 6.66 3.51 11.36
CA LEU A 231 7.34 3.02 10.16
C LEU A 231 8.01 1.66 10.40
N SER A 232 8.65 1.44 11.55
CA SER A 232 9.29 0.15 11.89
C SER A 232 8.31 -1.00 12.15
N VAL A 233 7.01 -0.72 12.26
CA VAL A 233 5.99 -1.78 12.30
C VAL A 233 5.70 -2.30 10.89
N PHE A 234 5.99 -1.48 9.86
CA PHE A 234 5.75 -1.79 8.46
C PHE A 234 7.00 -2.18 7.66
N ASP A 235 8.20 -1.85 8.13
CA ASP A 235 9.50 -2.20 7.52
C ASP A 235 9.93 -3.64 7.84
#